data_AF-A0A962IGZ0-F1
#
_entry.id   AF-A0A962IGZ0-F1
#
_cell.length_a   1.000
_cell.length_b   1.000
_cell.length_c   1.000
_cell.angle_alpha   90.00
_cell.angle_beta   90.00
_cell.angle_gamma   90.00
#
_symmetry.space_group_name_H-M   'P 1'
#
loop_
_entity.id
_entity.type
_entity.pdbx_description
1 polymer ?
#
loop_
_entity_poly.entity_id
_entity_poly.type
_entity_poly.pdbx_seq_one_letter_code
_entity_poly.pdbx_strand_id
1 'polypeptide(L)'
;MKPEQPGRWRTLKYALGSLLLLILLLGALAYGYRATFNTRFAAMEQLPVSACQPGRNGRWQVPSSLGEYPPLLARLLQHMEGETVDVQLVRRFLLTPAESESEIPGDGRFRWREMALQLQYSQYRRLELFINHVFMGEARPGCSIYGLKAASQFYFNRRPENLSPAAVALLSVQVRAPKYFDPVQFPDRIRVLRDQRLQWAREQRLITPDEYQQALAEPLPTRTHAP
;
A
#
# COMPACT_ATOMS: atom_id res chain seq x y z
N MET A 1 29.28 -36.44 52.89
CA MET A 1 28.41 -35.24 52.80
C MET A 1 29.00 -34.30 51.77
N LYS A 2 28.30 -34.05 50.65
CA LYS A 2 28.76 -33.05 49.66
C LYS A 2 28.48 -31.64 50.21
N PRO A 3 29.42 -30.68 50.14
CA PRO A 3 29.18 -29.33 50.62
C PRO A 3 28.15 -28.64 49.71
N GLU A 4 27.07 -28.16 50.32
CA GLU A 4 26.12 -27.27 49.64
C GLU A 4 26.81 -25.96 49.30
N GLN A 5 26.71 -25.54 48.04
CA GLN A 5 27.32 -24.32 47.49
C GLN A 5 26.45 -23.08 47.85
N PRO A 6 26.84 -22.22 48.81
CA PRO A 6 26.00 -21.12 49.30
C PRO A 6 25.83 -19.96 48.30
N GLY A 7 26.55 -19.99 47.17
CA GLY A 7 26.48 -18.95 46.13
C GLY A 7 25.32 -19.11 45.13
N ARG A 8 24.75 -20.31 44.98
CA ARG A 8 23.82 -20.64 43.88
C ARG A 8 22.47 -19.90 43.94
N TRP A 9 22.00 -19.59 45.15
CA TRP A 9 20.73 -18.88 45.36
C TRP A 9 20.83 -17.38 45.15
N ARG A 10 22.02 -16.80 45.40
CA ARG A 10 22.29 -15.39 45.11
C ARG A 10 22.35 -15.15 43.60
N THR A 11 23.09 -16.00 42.87
CA THR A 11 23.18 -15.92 41.41
C THR A 11 21.81 -16.10 40.74
N LEU A 12 20.95 -16.99 41.25
CA LEU A 12 19.60 -17.19 40.73
C LEU A 12 18.71 -15.95 40.92
N LYS A 13 18.78 -15.28 42.08
CA LYS A 13 18.02 -14.05 42.35
C LYS A 13 18.43 -12.91 41.43
N TYR A 14 19.73 -12.73 41.20
CA TYR A 14 20.22 -11.73 40.24
C TYR A 14 19.82 -12.06 38.80
N ALA A 15 19.86 -13.33 38.41
CA ALA A 15 19.40 -13.76 37.08
C ALA A 15 17.91 -13.50 36.87
N LEU A 16 17.06 -13.82 37.85
CA LEU A 16 15.62 -13.56 37.80
C LEU A 16 15.30 -12.05 37.79
N GLY A 17 15.99 -11.27 38.62
CA GLY A 17 15.84 -9.81 38.63
C GLY A 17 16.27 -9.16 37.31
N SER A 18 17.38 -9.63 36.73
CA SER A 18 17.87 -9.17 35.43
C SER A 18 16.91 -9.55 34.29
N LEU A 19 16.33 -10.75 34.33
CA LEU A 19 15.32 -11.19 33.37
C LEU A 19 14.04 -10.35 33.47
N LEU A 20 13.56 -10.04 34.68
CA LEU A 20 12.40 -9.18 34.87
C LEU A 20 12.65 -7.76 34.34
N LEU A 21 13.84 -7.19 34.63
CA LEU A 21 14.21 -5.88 34.11
C LEU A 21 14.27 -5.88 32.57
N LEU A 22 14.84 -6.93 31.97
CA LEU A 22 14.86 -7.11 30.52
C LEU A 22 13.44 -7.15 29.93
N ILE A 23 12.53 -7.91 30.55
CA ILE A 23 11.13 -7.99 30.12
C ILE A 23 10.44 -6.63 30.21
N LEU A 24 10.66 -5.88 31.30
CA LEU A 24 10.09 -4.53 31.46
C LEU A 24 10.65 -3.55 30.43
N LEU A 25 11.95 -3.60 30.16
CA LEU A 25 12.59 -2.76 29.13
C LEU A 25 12.07 -3.09 27.73
N LEU A 26 11.97 -4.38 27.39
CA LEU A 26 11.38 -4.82 26.12
C LEU A 26 9.90 -4.42 26.01
N GLY A 27 9.15 -4.50 27.11
CA GLY A 27 7.76 -4.04 27.17
C GLY A 27 7.62 -2.53 26.94
N ALA A 28 8.47 -1.72 27.59
CA ALA A 28 8.48 -0.27 27.42
C ALA A 28 8.88 0.15 26.00
N LEU A 29 9.89 -0.52 25.42
CA LEU A 29 10.28 -0.32 24.03
C LEU A 29 9.13 -0.69 23.08
N ALA A 30 8.54 -1.87 23.24
CA ALA A 30 7.41 -2.31 22.42
C ALA A 30 6.21 -1.35 22.54
N TYR A 31 5.92 -0.83 23.73
CA TYR A 31 4.87 0.15 23.96
C TYR A 31 5.15 1.48 23.24
N GLY A 32 6.36 2.05 23.39
CA GLY A 32 6.74 3.29 22.71
C GLY A 32 6.66 3.17 21.18
N TYR A 33 7.11 2.05 20.62
CA TYR A 33 7.01 1.78 19.20
C TYR A 33 5.55 1.60 18.76
N ARG A 34 4.74 0.85 19.51
CA ARG A 34 3.32 0.66 19.20
C ARG A 34 2.55 1.99 19.26
N ALA A 35 2.82 2.84 20.25
CA ALA A 35 2.23 4.17 20.33
C ALA A 35 2.60 5.04 19.12
N THR A 36 3.86 5.01 18.70
CA THR A 36 4.35 5.76 17.53
C THR A 36 3.74 5.23 16.23
N PHE A 37 3.67 3.91 16.07
CA PHE A 37 3.00 3.26 14.94
C PHE A 37 1.52 3.66 14.88
N ASN A 38 0.80 3.51 16.00
CA ASN A 38 -0.64 3.78 16.05
C ASN A 38 -0.97 5.24 15.75
N THR A 39 -0.19 6.18 16.29
CA THR A 39 -0.43 7.61 16.06
C THR A 39 -0.20 8.00 14.59
N ARG A 40 0.90 7.55 13.97
CA ARG A 40 1.17 7.81 12.55
C ARG A 40 0.14 7.14 11.63
N PHE A 41 -0.25 5.91 11.95
CA PHE A 41 -1.21 5.17 11.16
C PHE A 41 -2.64 5.73 11.32
N ALA A 42 -3.07 6.10 12.53
CA ALA A 42 -4.36 6.74 12.77
C ALA A 42 -4.47 8.12 12.09
N ALA A 43 -3.37 8.87 12.02
CA ALA A 43 -3.33 10.13 11.29
C ALA A 43 -3.59 9.96 9.78
N MET A 44 -3.35 8.77 9.21
CA MET A 44 -3.72 8.49 7.82
C MET A 44 -5.22 8.47 7.58
N GLU A 45 -5.96 7.78 8.46
CA GLU A 45 -7.41 7.58 8.32
C GLU A 45 -8.15 8.93 8.38
N GLN A 46 -7.48 9.97 8.89
CA GLN A 46 -8.00 11.32 9.04
C GLN A 46 -7.42 12.33 8.03
N LEU A 47 -6.69 11.87 7.00
CA LEU A 47 -6.10 12.80 6.02
C LEU A 47 -7.22 13.63 5.36
N PRO A 48 -7.15 14.98 5.41
CA PRO A 48 -8.21 15.82 4.90
C PRO A 48 -8.35 15.62 3.39
N VAL A 49 -9.57 15.28 2.98
CA VAL A 49 -9.96 15.14 1.58
C VAL A 49 -10.21 16.54 1.00
N SER A 50 -9.14 17.31 0.77
CA SER A 50 -9.27 18.68 0.27
C SER A 50 -9.51 18.70 -1.24
N ALA A 51 -10.76 18.94 -1.65
CA ALA A 51 -11.13 19.06 -3.06
C ALA A 51 -10.17 20.00 -3.81
N CYS A 52 -9.79 19.61 -5.03
CA CYS A 52 -8.84 20.37 -5.83
C CYS A 52 -9.41 21.71 -6.32
N GLN A 53 -9.16 22.79 -5.60
CA GLN A 53 -9.60 24.14 -5.96
C GLN A 53 -8.61 24.85 -6.90
N PRO A 54 -9.06 25.69 -7.85
CA PRO A 54 -8.16 26.52 -8.67
C PRO A 54 -7.25 27.39 -7.79
N GLY A 55 -5.97 27.50 -8.14
CA GLY A 55 -4.98 28.33 -7.41
C GLY A 55 -4.55 27.81 -6.03
N ARG A 56 -4.98 26.61 -5.61
CA ARG A 56 -4.55 25.98 -4.37
C ARG A 56 -4.01 24.58 -4.61
N ASN A 57 -3.01 24.21 -3.81
CA ASN A 57 -2.59 22.82 -3.73
C ASN A 57 -3.68 21.99 -3.05
N GLY A 58 -4.08 20.89 -3.66
CA GLY A 58 -5.20 20.06 -3.19
C GLY A 58 -5.00 18.58 -3.47
N ARG A 59 -5.82 17.78 -2.79
CA ARG A 59 -5.86 16.33 -2.93
C ARG A 59 -7.24 15.91 -3.42
N TRP A 60 -7.32 15.49 -4.66
CA TRP A 60 -8.52 14.80 -5.13
C TRP A 60 -8.46 13.34 -4.70
N GLN A 61 -9.26 13.01 -3.70
CA GLN A 61 -9.41 11.67 -3.17
C GLN A 61 -10.90 11.42 -2.98
N VAL A 62 -11.35 10.22 -3.33
CA VAL A 62 -12.75 9.82 -3.18
C VAL A 62 -12.75 8.52 -2.39
N PRO A 63 -13.35 8.49 -1.19
CA PRO A 63 -13.43 7.27 -0.39
C PRO A 63 -14.12 6.12 -1.15
N SER A 64 -13.55 4.94 -1.00
CA SER A 64 -14.05 3.69 -1.57
C SER A 64 -13.79 2.52 -0.63
N SER A 65 -14.63 1.51 -0.71
CA SER A 65 -14.40 0.19 -0.10
C SER A 65 -13.78 -0.75 -1.12
N LEU A 66 -13.03 -1.76 -0.66
CA LEU A 66 -12.45 -2.75 -1.59
C LEU A 66 -13.55 -3.54 -2.33
N GLY A 67 -14.72 -3.72 -1.72
CA GLY A 67 -15.87 -4.42 -2.31
C GLY A 67 -16.53 -3.69 -3.49
N GLU A 68 -16.25 -2.41 -3.71
CA GLU A 68 -16.71 -1.65 -4.90
C GLU A 68 -15.96 -2.05 -6.17
N TYR A 69 -14.81 -2.73 -6.08
CA TYR A 69 -13.97 -3.04 -7.24
C TYR A 69 -14.19 -4.49 -7.71
N PRO A 70 -13.96 -4.77 -9.02
CA PRO A 70 -13.94 -6.14 -9.51
C PRO A 70 -12.96 -7.00 -8.68
N PRO A 71 -13.32 -8.26 -8.33
CA PRO A 71 -12.46 -9.14 -7.52
C PRO A 71 -11.05 -9.32 -8.08
N LEU A 72 -10.91 -9.18 -9.41
CA LEU A 72 -9.64 -9.15 -10.11
C LEU A 72 -8.65 -8.15 -9.48
N LEU A 73 -9.09 -6.95 -9.11
CA LEU A 73 -8.20 -5.90 -8.58
C LEU A 73 -7.46 -6.38 -7.34
N ALA A 74 -8.17 -6.93 -6.36
CA ALA A 74 -7.57 -7.42 -5.12
C ALA A 74 -6.50 -8.48 -5.42
N ARG A 75 -6.77 -9.40 -6.36
CA ARG A 75 -5.80 -10.43 -6.78
C ARG A 75 -4.57 -9.83 -7.45
N LEU A 76 -4.77 -8.82 -8.31
CA LEU A 76 -3.65 -8.13 -8.96
C LEU A 76 -2.78 -7.38 -7.95
N LEU A 77 -3.38 -6.69 -6.98
CA LEU A 77 -2.65 -5.93 -5.95
C LEU A 77 -1.90 -6.85 -4.98
N GLN A 78 -2.43 -8.03 -4.68
CA GLN A 78 -1.74 -9.03 -3.84
C GLN A 78 -0.49 -9.61 -4.48
N HIS A 79 -0.43 -9.64 -5.83
CA HIS A 79 0.67 -10.23 -6.59
C HIS A 79 1.38 -9.17 -7.44
N MET A 80 1.52 -7.96 -6.92
CA MET A 80 2.23 -6.89 -7.61
C MET A 80 3.70 -7.27 -7.82
N GLU A 81 4.20 -6.98 -9.02
CA GLU A 81 5.63 -7.04 -9.30
C GLU A 81 6.33 -5.78 -8.77
N GLY A 82 7.54 -5.92 -8.24
CA GLY A 82 8.28 -4.82 -7.63
C GLY A 82 7.85 -4.56 -6.20
N GLU A 83 7.42 -3.33 -5.89
CA GLU A 83 7.09 -2.93 -4.52
C GLU A 83 5.67 -3.36 -4.14
N THR A 84 5.56 -4.23 -3.12
CA THR A 84 4.27 -4.75 -2.65
C THR A 84 3.43 -3.65 -2.00
N VAL A 85 2.12 -3.90 -1.86
CA VAL A 85 1.20 -3.00 -1.15
C VAL A 85 1.71 -2.67 0.25
N ASP A 86 2.19 -3.66 1.00
CA ASP A 86 2.63 -3.48 2.38
C ASP A 86 3.88 -2.58 2.43
N VAL A 87 4.86 -2.79 1.54
CA VAL A 87 6.06 -1.93 1.45
C VAL A 87 5.66 -0.48 1.13
N GLN A 88 4.76 -0.27 0.17
CA GLN A 88 4.29 1.07 -0.19
C GLN A 88 3.56 1.76 0.96
N LEU A 89 2.71 1.02 1.71
CA LEU A 89 2.06 1.54 2.91
C LEU A 89 3.07 1.94 3.98
N VAL A 90 4.08 1.11 4.25
CA VAL A 90 5.14 1.43 5.22
C VAL A 90 5.88 2.70 4.79
N ARG A 91 6.37 2.76 3.54
CA ARG A 91 7.10 3.92 3.02
C ARG A 91 6.30 5.20 3.12
N ARG A 92 5.02 5.13 2.78
CA ARG A 92 4.19 6.32 2.67
C ARG A 92 3.79 6.87 4.04
N PHE A 93 3.63 6.01 5.03
CA PHE A 93 2.88 6.38 6.24
C PHE A 93 3.59 6.08 7.56
N LEU A 94 4.50 5.13 7.58
CA LEU A 94 5.23 4.78 8.79
C LEU A 94 6.62 5.42 8.85
N LEU A 95 7.14 5.86 7.70
CA LEU A 95 8.43 6.53 7.59
C LEU A 95 8.26 8.05 7.47
N THR A 96 9.12 8.78 8.17
CA THR A 96 9.36 10.20 7.88
C THR A 96 10.07 10.35 6.52
N PRO A 97 10.09 11.56 5.93
CA PRO A 97 10.86 11.80 4.71
C PRO A 97 12.33 11.36 4.82
N ALA A 98 13.00 11.70 5.93
CA ALA A 98 14.39 11.30 6.17
C ALA A 98 14.57 9.78 6.34
N GLU A 99 13.62 9.10 7.00
CA GLU A 99 13.62 7.63 7.10
C GLU A 99 13.35 6.97 5.74
N SER A 100 12.49 7.54 4.90
CA SER A 100 12.16 6.98 3.58
C SER A 100 13.36 6.99 2.62
N GLU A 101 14.23 7.99 2.74
CA GLU A 101 15.47 8.07 1.95
C GLU A 101 16.55 7.12 2.45
N SER A 102 16.63 6.90 3.78
CA SER A 102 17.69 6.12 4.40
C SER A 102 17.36 4.64 4.62
N GLU A 103 16.07 4.28 4.73
CA GLU A 103 15.66 2.89 4.95
C GLU A 103 15.39 2.13 3.66
N ILE A 104 16.04 0.96 3.57
CA ILE A 104 15.99 0.06 2.41
C ILE A 104 14.95 -1.04 2.68
N PRO A 105 14.05 -1.35 1.73
CA PRO A 105 13.12 -2.47 1.88
C PRO A 105 13.91 -3.77 2.07
N GLY A 106 13.56 -4.56 3.08
CA GLY A 106 14.31 -5.76 3.45
C GLY A 106 15.30 -5.58 4.60
N ASP A 107 15.62 -4.35 5.02
CA ASP A 107 16.37 -4.12 6.27
C ASP A 107 15.53 -4.50 7.51
N GLY A 108 16.17 -4.87 8.60
CA GLY A 108 15.53 -5.39 9.81
C GLY A 108 14.47 -4.44 10.39
N ARG A 109 14.73 -3.13 10.38
CA ARG A 109 13.75 -2.12 10.84
C ARG A 109 12.54 -2.06 9.91
N PHE A 110 12.75 -2.12 8.60
CA PHE A 110 11.68 -2.06 7.61
C PHE A 110 10.80 -3.30 7.69
N ARG A 111 11.41 -4.50 7.69
CA ARG A 111 10.69 -5.78 7.80
C ARG A 111 9.86 -5.86 9.08
N TRP A 112 10.36 -5.30 10.18
CA TRP A 112 9.59 -5.23 11.42
C TRP A 112 8.36 -4.33 11.29
N ARG A 113 8.48 -3.16 10.63
CA ARG A 113 7.34 -2.26 10.38
C ARG A 113 6.28 -2.93 9.48
N GLU A 114 6.71 -3.66 8.45
CA GLU A 114 5.82 -4.48 7.62
C GLU A 114 5.12 -5.55 8.45
N MET A 115 5.85 -6.29 9.28
CA MET A 115 5.27 -7.30 10.16
C MET A 115 4.27 -6.67 11.15
N ALA A 116 4.60 -5.53 11.75
CA ALA A 116 3.71 -4.80 12.65
C ALA A 116 2.42 -4.38 11.95
N LEU A 117 2.52 -3.91 10.70
CA LEU A 117 1.38 -3.60 9.84
C LEU A 117 0.50 -4.83 9.57
N GLN A 118 1.12 -5.96 9.23
CA GLN A 118 0.42 -7.21 8.95
C GLN A 118 -0.27 -7.83 10.17
N LEU A 119 0.33 -7.68 11.37
CA LEU A 119 -0.24 -8.16 12.63
C LEU A 119 -1.40 -7.31 13.14
N GLN A 120 -1.42 -6.01 12.81
CA GLN A 120 -2.46 -5.09 13.26
C GLN A 120 -3.68 -5.05 12.34
N TYR A 121 -3.46 -5.19 11.03
CA TYR A 121 -4.52 -5.05 10.04
C TYR A 121 -4.65 -6.31 9.18
N SER A 122 -5.88 -6.75 8.97
CA SER A 122 -6.17 -7.85 8.04
C SER A 122 -5.73 -7.51 6.62
N GLN A 123 -5.48 -8.51 5.79
CA GLN A 123 -5.12 -8.30 4.38
C GLN A 123 -6.16 -7.43 3.64
N TYR A 124 -7.45 -7.69 3.89
CA TYR A 124 -8.54 -6.88 3.35
C TYR A 124 -8.38 -5.41 3.74
N ARG A 125 -8.17 -5.13 5.03
CA ARG A 125 -8.05 -3.75 5.52
C ARG A 125 -6.81 -3.05 4.96
N ARG A 126 -5.68 -3.74 4.84
CA ARG A 126 -4.47 -3.16 4.22
C ARG A 126 -4.68 -2.81 2.75
N LEU A 127 -5.32 -3.68 1.98
CA LEU A 127 -5.69 -3.39 0.60
C LEU A 127 -6.66 -2.20 0.52
N GLU A 128 -7.67 -2.12 1.38
CA GLU A 128 -8.61 -1.00 1.40
C GLU A 128 -7.92 0.33 1.77
N LEU A 129 -6.99 0.31 2.72
CA LEU A 129 -6.18 1.48 3.04
C LEU A 129 -5.33 1.92 1.84
N PHE A 130 -4.70 0.95 1.17
CA PHE A 130 -3.89 1.19 0.00
C PHE A 130 -4.68 1.81 -1.15
N ILE A 131 -5.80 1.20 -1.55
CA ILE A 131 -6.59 1.70 -2.68
C ILE A 131 -7.16 3.09 -2.44
N ASN A 132 -7.31 3.53 -1.19
CA ASN A 132 -7.81 4.86 -0.88
C ASN A 132 -6.71 5.92 -0.85
N HIS A 133 -5.48 5.56 -0.52
CA HIS A 133 -4.43 6.55 -0.21
C HIS A 133 -3.20 6.47 -1.12
N VAL A 134 -3.16 5.52 -2.05
CA VAL A 134 -2.08 5.45 -3.05
C VAL A 134 -2.12 6.67 -3.96
N PHE A 135 -0.97 7.27 -4.23
CA PHE A 135 -0.85 8.37 -5.19
C PHE A 135 -1.05 7.84 -6.60
N MET A 136 -1.80 8.55 -7.45
CA MET A 136 -2.17 8.11 -8.81
C MET A 136 -1.80 9.13 -9.89
N GLY A 137 -0.96 10.10 -9.56
CA GLY A 137 -0.51 11.16 -10.47
C GLY A 137 -1.10 12.52 -10.12
N GLU A 138 -0.92 13.47 -11.02
CA GLU A 138 -1.36 14.85 -10.85
C GLU A 138 -2.41 15.16 -11.92
N ALA A 139 -3.61 15.59 -11.50
CA ALA A 139 -4.68 15.94 -12.44
C ALA A 139 -4.37 17.23 -13.19
N ARG A 140 -3.69 18.17 -12.50
CA ARG A 140 -3.18 19.45 -13.00
C ARG A 140 -2.14 19.98 -12.01
N PRO A 141 -1.33 20.99 -12.37
CA PRO A 141 -0.41 21.62 -11.42
C PRO A 141 -1.13 22.03 -10.12
N GLY A 142 -0.62 21.53 -8.99
CA GLY A 142 -1.20 21.74 -7.66
C GLY A 142 -2.34 20.79 -7.28
N CYS A 143 -2.87 19.95 -8.17
CA CYS A 143 -3.90 18.97 -7.83
C CYS A 143 -3.37 17.54 -7.99
N SER A 144 -3.18 16.85 -6.87
CA SER A 144 -2.75 15.45 -6.85
C SER A 144 -3.93 14.51 -6.71
N ILE A 145 -3.90 13.39 -7.44
CA ILE A 145 -4.91 12.33 -7.40
C ILE A 145 -4.44 11.29 -6.39
N TYR A 146 -5.31 10.95 -5.44
CA TYR A 146 -5.08 9.91 -4.46
C TYR A 146 -6.25 8.93 -4.43
N GLY A 147 -5.91 7.65 -4.44
CA GLY A 147 -6.84 6.54 -4.45
C GLY A 147 -7.31 6.13 -5.83
N LEU A 148 -7.69 4.86 -5.95
CA LEU A 148 -8.09 4.22 -7.21
C LEU A 148 -9.44 4.70 -7.72
N LYS A 149 -10.36 5.13 -6.84
CA LYS A 149 -11.67 5.66 -7.25
C LYS A 149 -11.55 7.02 -7.92
N ALA A 150 -10.70 7.89 -7.37
CA ALA A 150 -10.40 9.15 -8.04
C ALA A 150 -9.70 8.90 -9.38
N ALA A 151 -8.76 7.93 -9.44
CA ALA A 151 -8.11 7.54 -10.69
C ALA A 151 -9.08 6.91 -11.70
N SER A 152 -10.05 6.10 -11.27
CA SER A 152 -11.04 5.47 -12.16
C SER A 152 -11.92 6.53 -12.83
N GLN A 153 -12.30 7.55 -12.07
CA GLN A 153 -13.02 8.71 -12.59
C GLN A 153 -12.15 9.54 -13.53
N PHE A 154 -10.91 9.84 -13.12
CA PHE A 154 -9.98 10.66 -13.89
C PHE A 154 -9.60 10.06 -15.25
N TYR A 155 -9.19 8.79 -15.29
CA TYR A 155 -8.67 8.17 -16.50
C TYR A 155 -9.76 7.53 -17.35
N PHE A 156 -10.82 6.98 -16.73
CA PHE A 156 -11.81 6.17 -17.45
C PHE A 156 -13.23 6.74 -17.42
N ASN A 157 -13.49 7.80 -16.64
CA ASN A 157 -14.83 8.30 -16.36
C ASN A 157 -15.79 7.19 -15.89
N ARG A 158 -15.28 6.28 -15.06
CA ARG A 158 -16.02 5.10 -14.58
C ARG A 158 -15.99 5.03 -13.06
N ARG A 159 -17.09 4.52 -12.52
CA ARG A 159 -17.15 4.09 -11.12
C ARG A 159 -16.36 2.78 -10.95
N PRO A 160 -15.81 2.50 -9.75
CA PRO A 160 -15.05 1.29 -9.49
C PRO A 160 -15.72 0.00 -9.98
N GLU A 161 -17.04 -0.13 -9.78
CA GLU A 161 -17.79 -1.35 -10.08
C GLU A 161 -17.89 -1.63 -11.59
N ASN A 162 -17.71 -0.58 -12.41
CA ASN A 162 -17.86 -0.61 -13.87
C ASN A 162 -16.51 -0.66 -14.60
N LEU A 163 -15.42 -0.91 -13.88
CA LEU A 163 -14.09 -1.05 -14.47
C LEU A 163 -13.97 -2.38 -15.22
N SER A 164 -13.49 -2.31 -16.46
CA SER A 164 -13.14 -3.49 -17.25
C SER A 164 -11.88 -4.18 -16.71
N PRO A 165 -11.63 -5.45 -17.07
CA PRO A 165 -10.37 -6.10 -16.76
C PRO A 165 -9.14 -5.31 -17.24
N ALA A 166 -9.23 -4.66 -18.41
CA ALA A 166 -8.16 -3.81 -18.94
C ALA A 166 -7.88 -2.60 -18.04
N ALA A 167 -8.92 -1.91 -17.59
CA ALA A 167 -8.80 -0.76 -16.71
C ALA A 167 -8.26 -1.16 -15.33
N VAL A 168 -8.74 -2.28 -14.77
CA VAL A 168 -8.22 -2.85 -13.50
C VAL A 168 -6.74 -3.22 -13.62
N ALA A 169 -6.35 -3.89 -14.72
CA ALA A 169 -4.97 -4.24 -14.98
C ALA A 169 -4.07 -2.99 -15.09
N LEU A 170 -4.53 -1.97 -15.82
CA LEU A 170 -3.81 -0.71 -15.98
C LEU A 170 -3.59 0.00 -14.64
N LEU A 171 -4.65 0.18 -13.83
CA LEU A 171 -4.55 0.82 -12.52
C LEU A 171 -3.59 0.06 -11.59
N SER A 172 -3.62 -1.28 -11.62
CA SER A 172 -2.71 -2.12 -10.82
C SER A 172 -1.23 -1.98 -11.19
N VAL A 173 -0.93 -1.59 -12.44
CA VAL A 173 0.42 -1.27 -12.89
C VAL A 173 0.80 0.16 -12.51
N GLN A 174 -0.12 1.10 -12.75
CA GLN A 174 0.13 2.53 -12.56
C GLN A 174 0.53 2.87 -11.12
N VAL A 175 -0.08 2.22 -10.12
CA VAL A 175 0.25 2.42 -8.69
C VAL A 175 1.74 2.25 -8.37
N ARG A 176 2.50 1.46 -9.15
CA ARG A 176 3.93 1.22 -8.92
C ARG A 176 4.77 2.47 -9.13
N ALA A 177 4.46 3.25 -10.16
CA ALA A 177 5.17 4.48 -10.48
C ALA A 177 4.23 5.42 -11.26
N PRO A 178 3.32 6.13 -10.59
CA PRO A 178 2.20 6.83 -11.26
C PRO A 178 2.63 7.86 -12.29
N LYS A 179 3.76 8.55 -12.04
CA LYS A 179 4.33 9.53 -12.98
C LYS A 179 4.99 8.88 -14.20
N TYR A 180 5.56 7.69 -14.04
CA TYR A 180 6.30 7.00 -15.09
C TYR A 180 5.39 6.13 -15.96
N PHE A 181 4.31 5.61 -15.37
CA PHE A 181 3.27 4.81 -16.01
C PHE A 181 1.96 5.60 -16.13
N ASP A 182 2.04 6.89 -16.45
CA ASP A 182 0.86 7.67 -16.80
C ASP A 182 0.33 7.20 -18.17
N PRO A 183 -0.94 6.77 -18.28
CA PRO A 183 -1.47 6.18 -19.51
C PRO A 183 -1.72 7.19 -20.63
N VAL A 184 -1.83 8.48 -20.31
CA VAL A 184 -2.03 9.55 -21.29
C VAL A 184 -0.68 10.10 -21.76
N GLN A 185 0.28 10.25 -20.85
CA GLN A 185 1.62 10.78 -21.18
C GLN A 185 2.56 9.71 -21.75
N PHE A 186 2.48 8.47 -21.26
CA PHE A 186 3.39 7.37 -21.63
C PHE A 186 2.62 6.08 -22.01
N PRO A 187 1.73 6.14 -23.03
CA PRO A 187 0.85 5.03 -23.37
C PRO A 187 1.60 3.74 -23.73
N ASP A 188 2.71 3.85 -24.47
CA ASP A 188 3.48 2.66 -24.91
C ASP A 188 4.09 1.91 -23.74
N ARG A 189 4.55 2.62 -22.70
CA ARG A 189 5.16 2.02 -21.51
C ARG A 189 4.14 1.23 -20.72
N ILE A 190 2.98 1.83 -20.45
CA ILE A 190 1.95 1.17 -19.64
C ILE A 190 1.22 0.07 -20.42
N ARG A 191 1.10 0.17 -21.75
CA ARG A 191 0.45 -0.85 -22.59
C ARG A 191 1.08 -2.22 -22.37
N VAL A 192 2.40 -2.30 -22.51
CA VAL A 192 3.15 -3.55 -22.36
C VAL A 192 2.90 -4.17 -20.99
N LEU A 193 2.96 -3.36 -19.94
CA LEU A 193 2.77 -3.84 -18.56
C LEU A 193 1.30 -4.22 -18.26
N ARG A 194 0.33 -3.47 -18.79
CA ARG A 194 -1.10 -3.82 -18.71
C ARG A 194 -1.34 -5.18 -19.36
N ASP A 195 -0.79 -5.39 -20.55
CA ASP A 195 -1.00 -6.62 -21.32
C ASP A 195 -0.32 -7.83 -20.65
N GLN A 196 0.88 -7.64 -20.07
CA GLN A 196 1.52 -8.63 -19.21
C GLN A 196 0.67 -8.96 -17.98
N ARG A 197 0.05 -7.95 -17.36
CA ARG A 197 -0.82 -8.15 -16.20
C ARG A 197 -2.10 -8.90 -16.56
N LEU A 198 -2.68 -8.62 -17.72
CA LEU A 198 -3.81 -9.36 -18.27
C LEU A 198 -3.44 -10.81 -18.59
N GLN A 199 -2.24 -11.03 -19.15
CA GLN A 199 -1.74 -12.38 -19.42
C GLN A 199 -1.62 -13.18 -18.11
N TRP A 200 -0.99 -12.59 -17.09
CA TRP A 200 -0.90 -13.21 -15.77
C TRP A 200 -2.30 -13.53 -15.20
N ALA A 201 -3.26 -12.60 -15.30
CA ALA A 201 -4.62 -12.82 -14.83
C ALA A 201 -5.29 -14.01 -15.52
N ARG A 202 -5.10 -14.16 -16.84
CA ARG A 202 -5.59 -15.30 -17.61
C ARG A 202 -4.92 -16.61 -17.18
N GLU A 203 -3.60 -16.62 -17.00
CA GLU A 203 -2.84 -17.79 -16.56
C GLU A 203 -3.30 -18.28 -15.17
N GLN A 204 -3.64 -17.34 -14.28
CA GLN A 204 -4.22 -17.62 -12.98
C GLN A 204 -5.72 -17.94 -13.02
N ARG A 205 -6.34 -18.02 -14.20
CA ARG A 205 -7.77 -18.28 -14.42
C ARG A 205 -8.69 -17.27 -13.71
N LEU A 206 -8.21 -16.04 -13.54
CA LEU A 206 -8.98 -14.94 -12.95
C LEU A 206 -9.88 -14.23 -13.98
N ILE A 207 -9.55 -14.40 -15.26
CA ILE A 207 -10.36 -13.96 -16.41
C ILE A 207 -10.40 -15.09 -17.44
N THR A 208 -11.49 -15.15 -18.20
CA THR A 208 -11.69 -16.10 -19.29
C THR A 208 -10.82 -15.75 -20.52
N PRO A 209 -10.60 -16.68 -21.45
CA PRO A 209 -9.92 -16.38 -22.72
C PRO A 209 -10.60 -15.25 -23.50
N ASP A 210 -11.94 -15.19 -23.49
CA ASP A 210 -12.70 -14.16 -24.21
C ASP A 210 -12.54 -12.78 -23.55
N GLU A 211 -12.65 -12.70 -22.23
CA GLU A 211 -12.39 -11.46 -21.47
C GLU A 211 -10.95 -10.98 -21.68
N TYR A 212 -9.97 -11.89 -21.76
CA TYR A 212 -8.59 -11.55 -22.05
C TYR A 212 -8.45 -10.91 -23.44
N GLN A 213 -9.04 -11.52 -24.48
CA GLN A 213 -8.98 -10.95 -25.84
C GLN A 213 -9.68 -9.59 -25.92
N GLN A 214 -10.85 -9.46 -25.28
CA GLN A 214 -11.57 -8.19 -25.19
C GLN A 214 -10.75 -7.12 -24.46
N ALA A 215 -10.11 -7.48 -23.35
CA ALA A 215 -9.29 -6.56 -22.57
C ALA A 215 -8.02 -6.10 -23.31
N LEU A 216 -7.40 -6.97 -24.10
CA LEU A 216 -6.25 -6.58 -24.95
C LEU A 216 -6.66 -5.59 -26.04
N ALA A 217 -7.83 -5.80 -26.65
CA ALA A 217 -8.38 -4.93 -27.69
C ALA A 217 -8.88 -3.58 -27.15
N GLU A 218 -9.12 -3.47 -25.84
CA GLU A 218 -9.58 -2.22 -25.23
C GLU A 218 -8.50 -1.12 -25.36
N PRO A 219 -8.85 0.06 -25.90
CA PRO A 219 -7.91 1.16 -26.04
C PRO A 219 -7.49 1.72 -24.68
N LEU A 220 -6.28 2.27 -24.62
CA LEU A 220 -5.84 3.04 -23.46
C LEU A 220 -6.61 4.37 -23.39
N PRO A 221 -6.77 4.96 -22.18
CA PRO A 221 -7.36 6.28 -22.06
C PRO A 221 -6.47 7.32 -22.74
N THR A 222 -7.04 8.11 -23.65
CA THR A 222 -6.33 9.14 -24.43
C THR A 222 -6.52 10.55 -23.88
N ARG A 223 -7.45 10.73 -22.95
CA ARG A 223 -7.76 11.99 -22.29
C ARG A 223 -8.11 11.75 -20.84
N THR A 224 -8.06 12.81 -20.06
CA THR A 224 -8.44 12.79 -18.66
C THR A 224 -9.76 13.52 -18.45
N HIS A 225 -10.40 13.27 -17.31
CA HIS A 225 -11.67 13.85 -16.91
C HIS A 225 -11.46 14.72 -15.66
N ALA A 226 -12.12 15.86 -15.61
CA ALA A 226 -11.98 16.76 -14.46
C ALA A 226 -12.53 16.12 -13.18
N PRO A 227 -11.95 16.46 -12.00
CA PRO A 227 -12.58 16.20 -10.71
C PRO A 227 -13.96 16.84 -10.57
#